data_AF-A0A9D3VJ29-F1
#
_entry.id   AF-A0A9D3VJ29-F1
#
_cell.length_a   1.000
_cell.length_b   1.000
_cell.length_c   1.000
_cell.angle_alpha   90.00
_cell.angle_beta   90.00
_cell.angle_gamma   90.00
#
_symmetry.space_group_name_H-M   'P 1'
#
loop_
_entity.id
_entity.type
_entity.pdbx_description
1 polymer ?
#
loop_
_entity_poly.entity_id
_entity_poly.type
_entity_poly.pdbx_seq_one_letter_code
_entity_poly.pdbx_strand_id
1 'polypeptide(L)'
;MELPNSKMVKHDGNNRRDRISELPDDVLMGILLFLPTEEAVLKTSFLSHRWKQLWESLPVSGFNFRVPMPVCCRGGHVKNLKDLRDGKYMTVEDMKRECSKFVKWVNCVLISHQGSTIDQLRVRFYLDKDSQRYIDKWIKIAMRKQVKKLELDFPSLLHRPSNAYYPFPQECFPGIEFITSLLVNVGVSDEAMEFVLSNCPMLETLLLKNSPLLIHAKVSGSSLRLKHLNISHSESIQTIEISAPNLVSFEYHKLRKVPFHIWYAPKLTELD
;
A
#
# COMPACT_ATOMS: atom_id res chain seq x y z
N MET A 1 20.64 36.63 -65.94
CA MET A 1 20.43 36.43 -64.50
C MET A 1 19.20 35.55 -64.36
N GLU A 2 19.35 34.23 -64.33
CA GLU A 2 18.41 33.26 -63.72
C GLU A 2 19.24 31.99 -63.42
N LEU A 3 19.26 31.57 -62.17
CA LEU A 3 20.02 30.43 -61.63
C LEU A 3 19.11 29.19 -61.57
N PRO A 4 19.65 27.97 -61.71
CA PRO A 4 18.85 26.76 -61.72
C PRO A 4 18.37 26.38 -60.32
N ASN A 5 17.12 25.94 -60.27
CA ASN A 5 16.34 25.59 -59.09
C ASN A 5 16.93 24.36 -58.39
N SER A 6 17.67 24.56 -57.29
CA SER A 6 18.17 23.46 -56.46
C SER A 6 16.99 22.86 -55.67
N LYS A 7 16.60 21.63 -56.01
CA LYS A 7 15.75 20.82 -55.13
C LYS A 7 16.57 20.47 -53.89
N MET A 8 16.29 21.16 -52.78
CA MET A 8 16.71 20.73 -51.45
C MET A 8 16.13 19.33 -51.20
N VAL A 9 16.99 18.32 -51.20
CA VAL A 9 16.71 17.04 -50.57
C VAL A 9 16.46 17.34 -49.10
N LYS A 10 15.20 17.27 -48.67
CA LYS A 10 14.88 17.20 -47.25
C LYS A 10 15.42 15.86 -46.76
N HIS A 11 16.58 15.89 -46.12
CA HIS A 11 17.02 14.82 -45.25
C HIS A 11 16.04 14.81 -44.07
N ASP A 12 15.00 13.99 -44.17
CA ASP A 12 14.00 13.89 -43.11
C ASP A 12 14.64 13.28 -41.87
N GLY A 13 14.40 13.95 -40.75
CA GLY A 13 15.15 13.81 -39.52
C GLY A 13 14.92 12.46 -38.87
N ASN A 14 16.03 11.78 -38.56
CA ASN A 14 16.21 10.94 -37.38
C ASN A 14 14.95 10.22 -36.87
N ASN A 15 14.45 9.25 -37.65
CA ASN A 15 13.52 8.24 -37.16
C ASN A 15 14.28 7.38 -36.13
N ARG A 16 14.35 7.85 -34.88
CA ARG A 16 14.85 7.06 -33.74
C ARG A 16 13.88 5.90 -33.53
N ARG A 17 14.01 4.86 -34.36
CA ARG A 17 13.25 3.62 -34.22
C ARG A 17 13.39 3.15 -32.78
N ASP A 18 12.26 2.84 -32.14
CA ASP A 18 12.23 2.26 -30.81
C ASP A 18 12.71 0.80 -30.90
N ARG A 19 14.03 0.64 -30.96
CA ARG A 19 14.73 -0.65 -31.07
C ARG A 19 14.47 -1.55 -29.86
N ILE A 20 14.05 -0.97 -28.73
CA ILE A 20 13.70 -1.70 -27.52
C ILE A 20 12.36 -2.42 -27.73
N SER A 21 11.35 -1.76 -28.31
CA SER A 21 10.07 -2.41 -28.66
C SER A 21 10.16 -3.46 -29.78
N GLU A 22 11.26 -3.48 -30.55
CA GLU A 22 11.53 -4.50 -31.59
C GLU A 22 12.08 -5.83 -31.02
N LEU A 23 12.48 -5.87 -29.73
CA LEU A 23 13.02 -7.08 -29.12
C LEU A 23 11.94 -8.19 -28.97
N PRO A 24 12.33 -9.48 -28.97
CA PRO A 24 11.43 -10.60 -28.67
C PRO A 24 10.77 -10.53 -27.28
N ASP A 25 9.57 -11.12 -27.15
CA ASP A 25 8.75 -11.02 -25.92
C ASP A 25 9.47 -11.58 -24.68
N ASP A 26 10.23 -12.66 -24.83
CA ASP A 26 11.05 -13.26 -23.79
C ASP A 26 12.13 -12.30 -23.27
N VAL A 27 12.76 -11.53 -24.15
CA VAL A 27 13.75 -10.51 -23.77
C VAL A 27 13.05 -9.34 -23.06
N LEU A 28 11.87 -8.92 -23.56
CA LEU A 28 11.08 -7.86 -22.94
C LEU A 28 10.56 -8.25 -21.55
N MET A 29 10.07 -9.48 -21.40
CA MET A 29 9.69 -10.06 -20.12
C MET A 29 10.89 -10.15 -19.19
N GLY A 30 12.07 -10.55 -19.69
CA GLY A 30 13.32 -10.51 -18.95
C GLY A 30 13.59 -9.12 -18.38
N ILE A 31 13.54 -8.08 -19.22
CA ILE A 31 13.72 -6.68 -18.78
C ILE A 31 12.69 -6.29 -17.71
N LEU A 32 11.41 -6.64 -17.90
CA LEU A 32 10.34 -6.34 -16.94
C LEU A 32 10.55 -7.02 -15.59
N LEU A 33 11.08 -8.24 -15.55
CA LEU A 33 11.39 -8.97 -14.32
C LEU A 33 12.56 -8.36 -13.55
N PHE A 34 13.46 -7.65 -14.22
CA PHE A 34 14.58 -6.94 -13.58
C PHE A 34 14.21 -5.53 -13.07
N LEU A 35 13.05 -5.00 -13.47
CA LEU A 35 12.57 -3.70 -13.00
C LEU A 35 11.71 -3.87 -11.74
N PRO A 36 11.81 -2.94 -10.75
CA PRO A 36 10.79 -2.85 -9.71
C PRO A 36 9.40 -2.74 -10.34
N THR A 37 8.39 -3.42 -9.79
CA THR A 37 7.03 -3.45 -10.38
C THR A 37 6.46 -2.06 -10.65
N GLU A 38 6.73 -1.08 -9.79
CA GLU A 38 6.38 0.33 -10.00
C GLU A 38 6.98 0.89 -11.28
N GLU A 39 8.27 0.64 -11.54
CA GLU A 39 8.97 1.14 -12.70
C GLU A 39 8.61 0.39 -13.97
N ALA A 40 8.46 -0.94 -13.88
CA ALA A 40 7.95 -1.76 -14.97
C ALA A 40 6.58 -1.22 -15.43
N VAL A 41 5.66 -1.00 -14.49
CA VAL A 41 4.32 -0.49 -14.82
C VAL A 41 4.35 0.98 -15.24
N LEU A 42 5.07 1.87 -14.55
CA LEU A 42 5.05 3.31 -14.84
C LEU A 42 5.86 3.71 -16.07
N LYS A 43 6.97 3.04 -16.36
CA LYS A 43 7.89 3.46 -17.42
C LYS A 43 7.63 2.72 -18.71
N THR A 44 7.17 1.47 -18.66
CA THR A 44 7.05 0.64 -19.88
C THR A 44 5.64 0.59 -20.45
N SER A 45 4.59 0.81 -19.64
CA SER A 45 3.20 0.86 -20.15
C SER A 45 2.93 2.01 -21.13
N PHE A 46 3.78 3.04 -21.14
CA PHE A 46 3.74 4.15 -22.10
C PHE A 46 4.67 3.96 -23.32
N LEU A 47 5.51 2.92 -23.35
CA LEU A 47 6.46 2.69 -24.44
C LEU A 47 5.77 2.11 -25.67
N SER A 48 4.93 1.07 -25.49
CA SER A 48 4.10 0.53 -26.57
C SER A 48 2.95 -0.34 -26.05
N HIS A 49 1.97 -0.64 -26.91
CA HIS A 49 0.91 -1.60 -26.63
C HIS A 49 1.44 -2.99 -26.25
N ARG A 50 2.59 -3.39 -26.80
CA ARG A 50 3.20 -4.70 -26.56
C ARG A 50 3.77 -4.81 -25.15
N TRP A 51 4.51 -3.79 -24.69
CA TRP A 51 4.96 -3.68 -23.30
C TRP A 51 3.79 -3.72 -22.33
N LYS A 52 2.68 -3.05 -22.68
CA LYS A 52 1.46 -3.07 -21.89
C LYS A 52 0.91 -4.50 -21.72
N GLN A 53 0.76 -5.23 -22.82
CA GLN A 53 0.23 -6.61 -22.80
C GLN A 53 1.13 -7.56 -22.02
N LEU A 54 2.44 -7.44 -22.20
CA LEU A 54 3.40 -8.28 -21.48
C LEU A 54 3.30 -8.07 -19.97
N TRP A 55 3.36 -6.83 -19.47
CA TRP A 55 3.29 -6.61 -18.02
C TRP A 55 1.94 -7.07 -17.42
N GLU A 56 0.82 -6.92 -18.13
CA GLU A 56 -0.50 -7.33 -17.65
C GLU A 56 -0.54 -8.84 -17.34
N SER A 57 0.20 -9.64 -18.10
CA SER A 57 0.27 -11.10 -17.97
C SER A 57 1.35 -11.62 -17.02
N LEU A 58 2.27 -10.76 -16.57
CA LEU A 58 3.43 -11.20 -15.79
C LEU A 58 3.05 -11.68 -14.37
N PRO A 59 3.67 -12.77 -13.89
CA PRO A 59 3.64 -13.13 -12.48
C PRO A 59 4.50 -12.12 -11.72
N VAL A 60 3.84 -11.18 -11.05
CA VAL A 60 4.51 -10.17 -10.20
C VAL A 60 4.55 -10.67 -8.77
N SER A 61 5.73 -10.60 -8.15
CA SER A 61 5.90 -10.93 -6.72
C SER A 61 5.11 -9.98 -5.82
N GLY A 62 4.86 -8.75 -6.27
CA GLY A 62 3.98 -7.85 -5.55
C GLY A 62 3.92 -6.46 -6.15
N PHE A 63 2.91 -5.72 -5.70
CA PHE A 63 2.78 -4.31 -5.95
C PHE A 63 3.09 -3.54 -4.67
N ASN A 64 3.98 -2.57 -4.79
CA ASN A 64 4.20 -1.55 -3.78
C ASN A 64 3.76 -0.25 -4.45
N PHE A 65 2.76 0.42 -3.92
CA PHE A 65 2.25 1.67 -4.45
C PHE A 65 2.39 2.72 -3.37
N ARG A 66 3.23 3.72 -3.60
CA ARG A 66 3.45 4.79 -2.63
C ARG A 66 3.47 6.17 -3.27
N VAL A 67 2.75 7.10 -2.66
CA VAL A 67 2.98 8.53 -2.92
C VAL A 67 4.21 8.95 -2.08
N PRO A 68 5.24 9.58 -2.69
CA PRO A 68 6.32 10.18 -1.93
C PRO A 68 5.74 11.15 -0.90
N MET A 69 5.93 10.84 0.38
CA MET A 69 5.39 11.66 1.46
C MET A 69 6.29 12.88 1.61
N PRO A 70 5.79 14.10 1.40
CA PRO A 70 6.54 15.28 1.78
C PRO A 70 6.69 15.28 3.31
N VAL A 71 7.87 15.66 3.81
CA VAL A 71 8.20 15.57 5.24
C VAL A 71 7.24 16.46 6.03
N CYS A 72 6.27 15.86 6.72
CA CYS A 72 5.41 16.61 7.64
C CYS A 72 6.23 17.00 8.87
N CYS A 73 6.51 18.30 9.04
CA CYS A 73 6.93 18.84 10.33
C CYS A 73 5.89 18.45 11.39
N ARG A 74 6.33 17.86 12.50
CA ARG A 74 5.47 17.68 13.69
C ARG A 74 4.88 19.03 14.08
N GLY A 75 3.56 19.09 14.29
CA GLY A 75 2.90 20.28 14.82
C GLY A 75 2.14 21.10 13.78
N GLY A 76 0.97 20.60 13.38
CA GLY A 76 -0.26 21.38 13.24
C GLY A 76 -0.36 22.57 12.28
N HIS A 77 0.69 22.99 11.58
CA HIS A 77 0.62 24.09 10.62
C HIS A 77 1.23 23.64 9.30
N VAL A 78 0.39 23.40 8.29
CA VAL A 78 0.81 23.29 6.89
C VAL A 78 1.18 24.69 6.39
N LYS A 79 2.22 25.29 6.98
CA LYS A 79 2.92 26.41 6.37
C LYS A 79 4.15 25.81 5.70
N ASN A 80 4.05 25.64 4.39
CA ASN A 80 5.18 25.54 3.48
C ASN A 80 6.02 24.26 3.60
N LEU A 81 5.56 23.21 2.92
CA LEU A 81 6.29 21.96 2.78
C LEU A 81 7.39 22.10 1.72
N LYS A 82 8.66 22.12 2.16
CA LYS A 82 9.83 22.03 1.29
C LYS A 82 10.13 20.55 1.04
N ASP A 83 9.84 20.09 -0.17
CA ASP A 83 10.84 19.59 -1.11
C ASP A 83 10.17 18.86 -2.29
N LEU A 84 10.48 19.34 -3.50
CA LEU A 84 10.70 18.55 -4.72
C LEU A 84 11.21 19.54 -5.79
N ARG A 85 12.55 19.64 -5.88
CA ARG A 85 13.40 20.12 -6.99
C ARG A 85 13.26 21.53 -7.58
N ASP A 86 12.17 22.27 -7.39
CA ASP A 86 11.99 23.59 -8.06
C ASP A 86 11.55 24.76 -7.14
N GLY A 87 11.71 24.62 -5.81
CA GLY A 87 11.38 25.71 -4.87
C GLY A 87 9.90 26.09 -4.82
N LYS A 88 9.01 25.26 -5.38
CA LYS A 88 7.56 25.50 -5.46
C LYS A 88 6.86 24.86 -4.26
N TYR A 89 6.16 25.66 -3.46
CA TYR A 89 5.30 25.17 -2.38
C TYR A 89 4.17 24.31 -2.96
N MET A 90 3.96 23.11 -2.42
CA MET A 90 2.81 22.28 -2.76
C MET A 90 1.66 22.58 -1.81
N THR A 91 0.52 22.99 -2.33
CA THR A 91 -0.68 23.25 -1.52
C THR A 91 -1.39 21.95 -1.15
N VAL A 92 -2.32 22.00 -0.17
CA VAL A 92 -3.20 20.86 0.16
C VAL A 92 -4.02 20.43 -1.05
N GLU A 93 -4.43 21.37 -1.90
CA GLU A 93 -5.19 21.08 -3.12
C GLU A 93 -4.35 20.38 -4.19
N ASP A 94 -3.10 20.80 -4.36
CA ASP A 94 -2.16 20.13 -5.27
C ASP A 94 -1.94 18.69 -4.85
N MET A 95 -1.76 18.45 -3.54
CA MET A 95 -1.57 17.12 -2.99
C MET A 95 -2.82 16.24 -3.14
N LYS A 96 -4.03 16.78 -2.92
CA LYS A 96 -5.29 16.08 -3.21
C LYS A 96 -5.37 15.68 -4.68
N ARG A 97 -4.98 16.57 -5.59
CA ARG A 97 -4.97 16.30 -7.04
C ARG A 97 -4.00 15.18 -7.39
N GLU A 98 -2.79 15.20 -6.83
CA GLU A 98 -1.82 14.12 -7.04
C GLU A 98 -2.28 12.79 -6.42
N CYS A 99 -2.90 12.79 -5.24
CA CYS A 99 -3.51 11.59 -4.65
C CYS A 99 -4.62 11.04 -5.54
N SER A 100 -5.48 11.89 -6.11
CA SER A 100 -6.55 11.46 -7.03
C SER A 100 -5.98 10.81 -8.30
N LYS A 101 -4.92 11.39 -8.89
CA LYS A 101 -4.22 10.79 -10.03
C LYS A 101 -3.62 9.43 -9.67
N PHE A 102 -2.96 9.36 -8.52
CA PHE A 102 -2.36 8.13 -7.99
C PHE A 102 -3.41 7.05 -7.77
N VAL A 103 -4.53 7.35 -7.11
CA VAL A 103 -5.63 6.41 -6.88
C VAL A 103 -6.19 5.88 -8.20
N LYS A 104 -6.43 6.76 -9.19
CA LYS A 104 -6.89 6.33 -10.52
C LYS A 104 -5.87 5.41 -11.19
N TRP A 105 -4.59 5.75 -11.11
CA TRP A 105 -3.51 4.93 -11.66
C TRP A 105 -3.45 3.55 -10.99
N VAL A 106 -3.36 3.48 -9.65
CA VAL A 106 -3.36 2.22 -8.88
C VAL A 106 -4.56 1.36 -9.25
N ASN A 107 -5.74 1.97 -9.34
CA ASN A 107 -6.95 1.29 -9.73
C ASN A 107 -6.86 0.69 -11.15
N CYS A 108 -6.32 1.42 -12.13
CA CYS A 108 -6.09 0.88 -13.47
C CYS A 108 -5.12 -0.30 -13.44
N VAL A 109 -4.00 -0.18 -12.72
CA VAL A 109 -2.99 -1.25 -12.64
C VAL A 109 -3.57 -2.53 -12.05
N LEU A 110 -4.28 -2.43 -10.92
CA LEU A 110 -4.86 -3.58 -10.24
C LEU A 110 -5.98 -4.27 -11.05
N ILE A 111 -6.76 -3.51 -11.83
CA ILE A 111 -7.80 -4.06 -12.69
C ILE A 111 -7.20 -4.73 -13.94
N SER A 112 -6.17 -4.13 -14.52
CA SER A 112 -5.54 -4.60 -15.75
C SER A 112 -4.65 -5.83 -15.53
N HIS A 113 -4.18 -6.06 -14.30
CA HIS A 113 -3.33 -7.22 -14.00
C HIS A 113 -4.11 -8.54 -14.15
N GLN A 114 -3.65 -9.40 -15.06
CA GLN A 114 -4.28 -10.67 -15.41
C GLN A 114 -3.71 -11.86 -14.62
N GLY A 115 -2.52 -11.73 -14.04
CA GLY A 115 -1.86 -12.83 -13.30
C GLY A 115 -2.72 -13.34 -12.14
N SER A 116 -2.81 -14.65 -11.94
CA SER A 116 -3.77 -15.27 -11.01
C SER A 116 -3.51 -14.98 -9.53
N THR A 117 -2.26 -14.73 -9.16
CA THR A 117 -1.82 -14.50 -7.78
C THR A 117 -0.91 -13.28 -7.67
N ILE A 118 -0.87 -12.67 -6.49
CA ILE A 118 0.03 -11.58 -6.13
C ILE A 118 0.53 -11.89 -4.72
N ASP A 119 1.83 -12.04 -4.45
CA ASP A 119 2.26 -12.39 -3.08
C ASP A 119 2.11 -11.19 -2.12
N GLN A 120 2.39 -9.97 -2.58
CA GLN A 120 2.31 -8.76 -1.77
C GLN A 120 1.55 -7.61 -2.45
N LEU A 121 0.67 -6.96 -1.70
CA LEU A 121 0.08 -5.68 -2.07
C LEU A 121 0.31 -4.66 -0.94
N ARG A 122 1.08 -3.62 -1.23
CA ARG A 122 1.29 -2.47 -0.36
C ARG A 122 0.73 -1.22 -1.03
N VAL A 123 -0.15 -0.51 -0.34
CA VAL A 123 -0.70 0.76 -0.80
C VAL A 123 -0.52 1.80 0.29
N ARG A 124 0.20 2.88 -0.02
CA ARG A 124 0.50 3.97 0.89
C ARG A 124 0.27 5.33 0.27
N PHE A 125 -0.73 6.05 0.76
CA PHE A 125 -1.03 7.42 0.31
C PHE A 125 -1.90 8.15 1.33
N TYR A 126 -2.02 9.47 1.16
CA TYR A 126 -2.93 10.26 2.00
C TYR A 126 -4.38 10.04 1.59
N LEU A 127 -5.16 9.50 2.52
CA LEU A 127 -6.57 9.23 2.30
C LEU A 127 -7.36 10.52 2.02
N ASP A 128 -8.17 10.54 0.97
CA ASP A 128 -9.25 11.52 0.80
C ASP A 128 -10.62 10.85 1.00
N LYS A 129 -11.69 11.65 1.09
CA LYS A 129 -13.05 11.12 1.30
C LYS A 129 -13.56 10.27 0.13
N ASP A 130 -13.04 10.50 -1.07
CA ASP A 130 -13.51 9.84 -2.31
C ASP A 130 -12.79 8.52 -2.60
N SER A 131 -11.72 8.23 -1.86
CA SER A 131 -10.84 7.08 -2.05
C SER A 131 -11.42 5.77 -1.51
N GLN A 132 -12.36 5.84 -0.57
CA GLN A 132 -12.92 4.66 0.13
C GLN A 132 -13.40 3.56 -0.83
N ARG A 133 -14.20 3.92 -1.84
CA ARG A 133 -14.72 2.96 -2.84
C ARG A 133 -13.62 2.24 -3.63
N TYR A 134 -12.48 2.89 -3.81
CA TYR A 134 -11.34 2.29 -4.51
C TYR A 134 -10.61 1.32 -3.60
N ILE A 135 -10.43 1.68 -2.32
CA ILE A 135 -9.79 0.81 -1.33
C ILE A 135 -10.59 -0.49 -1.15
N ASP A 136 -11.91 -0.40 -0.97
CA ASP A 136 -12.78 -1.59 -0.87
C ASP A 136 -12.60 -2.51 -2.08
N LYS A 137 -12.54 -1.91 -3.28
CA LYS A 137 -12.31 -2.64 -4.53
C LYS A 137 -10.94 -3.31 -4.56
N TRP A 138 -9.89 -2.61 -4.13
CA TRP A 138 -8.52 -3.14 -4.12
C TRP A 138 -8.36 -4.29 -3.13
N ILE A 139 -9.00 -4.21 -1.96
CA ILE A 139 -9.03 -5.31 -1.00
C ILE A 139 -9.72 -6.53 -1.60
N LYS A 140 -10.88 -6.35 -2.24
CA LYS A 140 -11.55 -7.45 -2.96
C LYS A 140 -10.69 -8.05 -4.08
N ILE A 141 -9.88 -7.26 -4.76
CA ILE A 141 -8.90 -7.77 -5.74
C ILE A 141 -7.80 -8.57 -5.02
N ALA A 142 -7.25 -8.05 -3.93
CA ALA A 142 -6.21 -8.71 -3.14
C ALA A 142 -6.66 -10.08 -2.62
N MET A 143 -7.89 -10.17 -2.10
CA MET A 143 -8.46 -11.45 -1.65
C MET A 143 -8.57 -12.45 -2.80
N ARG A 144 -9.10 -12.02 -3.96
CA ARG A 144 -9.21 -12.88 -5.16
C ARG A 144 -7.86 -13.36 -5.68
N LYS A 145 -6.82 -12.51 -5.57
CA LYS A 145 -5.45 -12.80 -5.98
C LYS A 145 -4.63 -13.50 -4.88
N GLN A 146 -5.29 -13.94 -3.79
CA GLN A 146 -4.69 -14.71 -2.69
C GLN A 146 -3.44 -14.04 -2.10
N VAL A 147 -3.51 -12.74 -1.87
CA VAL A 147 -2.39 -11.97 -1.32
C VAL A 147 -1.96 -12.51 0.04
N LYS A 148 -0.64 -12.71 0.21
CA LYS A 148 -0.05 -13.18 1.47
C LYS A 148 0.34 -12.03 2.38
N LYS A 149 0.79 -10.91 1.81
CA LYS A 149 1.22 -9.71 2.53
C LYS A 149 0.40 -8.51 2.08
N LEU A 150 -0.50 -8.04 2.93
CA LEU A 150 -1.34 -6.88 2.64
C LEU A 150 -0.97 -5.71 3.56
N GLU A 151 -0.66 -4.57 2.95
CA GLU A 151 -0.35 -3.35 3.68
C GLU A 151 -1.20 -2.19 3.17
N LEU A 152 -2.08 -1.70 4.04
CA LEU A 152 -2.98 -0.57 3.80
C LEU A 152 -2.55 0.57 4.71
N ASP A 153 -1.64 1.42 4.25
CA ASP A 153 -1.06 2.50 5.05
C ASP A 153 -1.58 3.86 4.61
N PHE A 154 -2.64 4.37 5.27
CA PHE A 154 -3.31 5.60 4.89
C PHE A 154 -3.19 6.70 5.96
N PRO A 155 -1.99 7.30 6.12
CA PRO A 155 -1.80 8.36 7.11
C PRO A 155 -2.63 9.59 6.75
N SER A 156 -2.98 10.36 7.78
CA SER A 156 -3.72 11.60 7.62
C SER A 156 -2.80 12.79 7.42
N LEU A 157 -3.20 13.70 6.53
CA LEU A 157 -2.49 14.97 6.28
C LEU A 157 -2.61 16.00 7.40
N LEU A 158 -3.67 15.88 8.19
CA LEU A 158 -4.01 16.76 9.29
C LEU A 158 -4.36 15.88 10.48
N HIS A 159 -4.22 16.42 11.69
CA HIS A 159 -4.73 15.78 12.90
C HIS A 159 -6.25 15.62 12.74
N ARG A 160 -6.70 14.40 12.43
CA ARG A 160 -8.11 14.12 12.14
C ARG A 160 -8.85 13.85 13.45
N PRO A 161 -10.05 14.42 13.65
CA PRO A 161 -10.96 13.92 14.66
C PRO A 161 -11.26 12.43 14.39
N SER A 162 -11.50 11.66 15.44
CA SER A 162 -11.68 10.19 15.40
C SER A 162 -12.71 9.69 14.38
N ASN A 163 -13.71 10.52 14.04
CA ASN A 163 -14.75 10.22 13.07
C ASN A 163 -14.35 10.38 11.59
N ALA A 164 -13.13 10.80 11.29
CA ALA A 164 -12.64 11.02 9.93
C ALA A 164 -11.67 9.93 9.44
N TYR A 165 -11.49 8.85 10.20
CA TYR A 165 -10.71 7.68 9.78
C TYR A 165 -11.57 6.78 8.90
N TYR A 166 -10.97 6.18 7.87
CA TYR A 166 -11.62 5.11 7.13
C TYR A 166 -11.77 3.90 8.06
N PRO A 167 -12.99 3.40 8.29
CA PRO A 167 -13.20 2.23 9.14
C PRO A 167 -12.63 0.99 8.44
N PHE A 168 -12.12 0.03 9.22
CA PHE A 168 -11.67 -1.24 8.66
C PHE A 168 -12.84 -1.97 7.95
N PRO A 169 -12.70 -2.31 6.66
CA PRO A 169 -13.81 -2.82 5.86
C PRO A 169 -13.98 -4.34 6.00
N GLN A 170 -14.51 -4.81 7.14
CA GLN A 170 -14.69 -6.24 7.44
C GLN A 170 -15.37 -7.03 6.30
N GLU A 171 -16.37 -6.45 5.64
CA GLU A 171 -17.12 -7.06 4.53
C GLU A 171 -16.25 -7.40 3.31
N CYS A 172 -15.09 -6.76 3.15
CA CYS A 172 -14.17 -6.98 2.04
C CYS A 172 -13.20 -8.14 2.29
N PHE A 173 -13.24 -8.76 3.47
CA PHE A 173 -12.34 -9.82 3.92
C PHE A 173 -13.01 -11.22 4.09
N PRO A 174 -13.91 -11.70 3.22
CA PRO A 174 -14.34 -13.10 3.30
C PRO A 174 -13.26 -14.04 2.73
N GLY A 175 -12.86 -15.07 3.50
CA GLY A 175 -11.97 -16.15 3.01
C GLY A 175 -10.46 -15.84 3.09
N ILE A 176 -9.98 -15.29 4.20
CA ILE A 176 -8.61 -14.78 4.40
C ILE A 176 -7.62 -15.90 4.75
N GLU A 177 -7.61 -16.97 3.98
CA GLU A 177 -6.81 -18.16 4.31
C GLU A 177 -5.31 -17.98 4.00
N PHE A 178 -4.95 -16.99 3.17
CA PHE A 178 -3.60 -16.84 2.65
C PHE A 178 -2.79 -15.71 3.31
N ILE A 179 -3.45 -14.79 4.04
CA ILE A 179 -2.74 -13.65 4.64
C ILE A 179 -1.88 -14.13 5.80
N THR A 180 -0.58 -13.87 5.66
CA THR A 180 0.45 -14.13 6.68
C THR A 180 0.92 -12.84 7.34
N SER A 181 0.80 -11.70 6.66
CA SER A 181 1.17 -10.39 7.18
C SER A 181 0.12 -9.34 6.81
N LEU A 182 -0.40 -8.64 7.82
CA LEU A 182 -1.36 -7.55 7.66
C LEU A 182 -0.86 -6.30 8.36
N LEU A 183 -0.68 -5.22 7.61
CA LEU A 183 -0.48 -3.88 8.14
C LEU A 183 -1.69 -3.02 7.78
N VAL A 184 -2.28 -2.38 8.78
CA VAL A 184 -3.38 -1.43 8.57
C VAL A 184 -3.16 -0.14 9.34
N ASN A 185 -3.24 0.98 8.64
CA ASN A 185 -3.28 2.33 9.20
C ASN A 185 -4.66 2.94 8.93
N VAL A 186 -5.66 2.40 9.62
CA VAL A 186 -7.10 2.70 9.46
C VAL A 186 -7.80 2.63 10.82
N GLY A 187 -9.05 3.08 10.88
CA GLY A 187 -9.87 2.95 12.09
C GLY A 187 -10.28 1.51 12.34
N VAL A 188 -9.45 0.77 13.09
CA VAL A 188 -9.75 -0.60 13.56
C VAL A 188 -10.44 -0.50 14.92
N SER A 189 -11.61 -1.13 15.06
CA SER A 189 -12.31 -1.32 16.33
C SER A 189 -11.93 -2.65 16.99
N ASP A 190 -12.35 -2.85 18.23
CA ASP A 190 -12.15 -4.10 18.97
C ASP A 190 -12.75 -5.30 18.20
N GLU A 191 -13.96 -5.14 17.66
CA GLU A 191 -14.65 -6.18 16.87
C GLU A 191 -13.92 -6.48 15.56
N ALA A 192 -13.34 -5.45 14.92
CA ALA A 192 -12.55 -5.63 13.71
C ALA A 192 -11.23 -6.37 13.96
N MET A 193 -10.59 -6.11 15.09
CA MET A 193 -9.40 -6.85 15.49
C MET A 193 -9.73 -8.32 15.76
N GLU A 194 -10.81 -8.60 16.50
CA GLU A 194 -11.27 -9.97 16.77
C GLU A 194 -11.69 -10.71 15.49
N PHE A 195 -12.36 -10.01 14.56
CA PHE A 195 -12.70 -10.54 13.25
C PHE A 195 -11.45 -10.98 12.47
N VAL A 196 -10.41 -10.14 12.41
CA VAL A 196 -9.14 -10.46 11.72
C VAL A 196 -8.49 -11.68 12.34
N LEU A 197 -8.38 -11.72 13.68
CA LEU A 197 -7.74 -12.84 14.38
C LEU A 197 -8.52 -14.16 14.22
N SER A 198 -9.85 -14.10 14.11
CA SER A 198 -10.70 -15.28 13.94
C SER A 198 -10.78 -15.77 12.49
N ASN A 199 -10.63 -14.88 11.51
CA ASN A 199 -10.81 -15.20 10.08
C ASN A 199 -9.49 -15.29 9.28
N CYS A 200 -8.34 -14.99 9.88
CA CYS A 200 -7.01 -15.12 9.26
C CYS A 200 -6.18 -16.23 9.93
N PRO A 201 -6.43 -17.53 9.65
CA PRO A 201 -5.76 -18.63 10.35
C PRO A 201 -4.25 -18.70 10.10
N MET A 202 -3.77 -18.16 8.97
CA MET A 202 -2.34 -18.14 8.60
C MET A 202 -1.60 -16.87 9.07
N LEU A 203 -2.28 -15.96 9.78
CA LEU A 203 -1.70 -14.67 10.15
C LEU A 203 -0.54 -14.84 11.14
N GLU A 204 0.65 -14.41 10.73
CA GLU A 204 1.87 -14.44 11.56
C GLU A 204 2.26 -13.04 12.04
N THR A 205 1.92 -11.99 11.27
CA THR A 205 2.29 -10.60 11.59
C THR A 205 1.07 -9.69 11.49
N LEU A 206 0.77 -8.96 12.56
CA LEU A 206 -0.29 -7.96 12.61
C LEU A 206 0.27 -6.61 13.08
N LEU A 207 0.18 -5.60 12.22
CA LEU A 207 0.65 -4.24 12.50
C LEU A 207 -0.52 -3.26 12.42
N LEU A 208 -0.95 -2.75 13.57
CA LEU A 208 -2.05 -1.78 13.69
C LEU A 208 -1.47 -0.39 13.94
N LYS A 209 -1.81 0.57 13.08
CA LYS A 209 -1.37 1.96 13.19
C LYS A 209 -2.56 2.90 13.25
N ASN A 210 -2.47 3.92 14.10
CA ASN A 210 -3.48 4.99 14.24
C ASN A 210 -4.91 4.45 14.23
N SER A 211 -5.23 3.53 15.16
CA SER A 211 -6.55 2.93 15.29
C SER A 211 -7.27 3.54 16.50
N PRO A 212 -7.94 4.70 16.36
CA PRO A 212 -8.56 5.41 17.48
C PRO A 212 -9.85 4.75 17.98
N LEU A 213 -10.35 3.73 17.28
CA LEU A 213 -11.53 2.95 17.68
C LEU A 213 -11.17 1.70 18.48
N LEU A 214 -9.87 1.39 18.60
CA LEU A 214 -9.38 0.26 19.39
C LEU A 214 -9.26 0.72 20.85
N ILE A 215 -10.10 0.19 21.72
CA ILE A 215 -10.19 0.54 23.13
C ILE A 215 -9.67 -0.63 23.97
N HIS A 216 -10.14 -1.84 23.68
CA HIS A 216 -9.75 -3.06 24.39
C HIS A 216 -9.10 -4.05 23.41
N ALA A 217 -7.77 -3.96 23.28
CA ALA A 217 -7.04 -4.82 22.37
C ALA A 217 -6.91 -6.24 22.97
N LYS A 218 -7.81 -7.14 22.56
CA LYS A 218 -7.81 -8.53 23.01
C LYS A 218 -7.26 -9.45 21.91
N VAL A 219 -6.17 -10.13 22.22
CA VAL A 219 -5.54 -11.14 21.38
C VAL A 219 -5.72 -12.48 22.06
N SER A 220 -6.75 -13.23 21.68
CA SER A 220 -7.03 -14.53 22.27
C SER A 220 -7.39 -15.55 21.18
N GLY A 221 -6.72 -16.69 21.19
CA GLY A 221 -7.06 -17.82 20.34
C GLY A 221 -5.99 -18.89 20.39
N SER A 222 -6.39 -20.11 20.74
CA SER A 222 -5.47 -21.25 20.86
C SER A 222 -4.87 -21.68 19.52
N SER A 223 -5.55 -21.40 18.41
CA SER A 223 -5.13 -21.71 17.05
C SER A 223 -4.31 -20.59 16.37
N LEU A 224 -4.06 -19.46 17.05
CA LEU A 224 -3.36 -18.33 16.45
C LEU A 224 -1.92 -18.69 16.08
N ARG A 225 -1.54 -18.40 14.83
CA ARG A 225 -0.16 -18.48 14.34
C ARG A 225 0.61 -17.17 14.51
N LEU A 226 -0.01 -16.18 15.13
CA LEU A 226 0.53 -14.84 15.31
C LEU A 226 1.88 -14.91 16.06
N LYS A 227 2.93 -14.39 15.42
CA LYS A 227 4.30 -14.29 15.93
C LYS A 227 4.66 -12.86 16.29
N HIS A 228 4.16 -11.89 15.53
CA HIS A 228 4.54 -10.48 15.67
C HIS A 228 3.29 -9.62 15.75
N LEU A 229 3.16 -8.86 16.84
CA LEU A 229 2.10 -7.88 17.03
C LEU A 229 2.72 -6.51 17.29
N ASN A 230 2.36 -5.52 16.46
CA ASN A 230 2.68 -4.13 16.71
C ASN A 230 1.39 -3.32 16.78
N ILE A 231 1.25 -2.52 17.83
CA ILE A 231 0.22 -1.51 17.93
C ILE A 231 0.92 -0.17 18.13
N SER A 232 0.74 0.77 17.22
CA SER A 232 1.40 2.07 17.30
C SER A 232 0.45 3.22 17.03
N HIS A 233 0.64 4.32 17.78
CA HIS A 233 -0.13 5.55 17.61
C HIS A 233 -1.66 5.38 17.80
N SER A 234 -2.09 4.38 18.56
CA SER A 234 -3.50 4.16 18.92
C SER A 234 -3.77 4.72 20.32
N GLU A 235 -4.24 5.96 20.37
CA GLU A 235 -4.33 6.77 21.61
C GLU A 235 -5.50 6.40 22.53
N SER A 236 -6.53 5.73 22.00
CA SER A 236 -7.77 5.41 22.74
C SER A 236 -7.70 4.12 23.57
N ILE A 237 -6.63 3.33 23.44
CA ILE A 237 -6.52 2.02 24.08
C ILE A 237 -6.48 2.18 25.61
N GLN A 238 -7.36 1.45 26.28
CA GLN A 238 -7.49 1.40 27.74
C GLN A 238 -6.96 0.10 28.33
N THR A 239 -7.02 -1.01 27.59
CA THR A 239 -6.48 -2.30 28.03
C THR A 239 -5.92 -3.09 26.87
N ILE A 240 -4.91 -3.92 27.16
CA ILE A 240 -4.39 -4.92 26.21
C ILE A 240 -4.36 -6.29 26.91
N GLU A 241 -4.93 -7.30 26.29
CA GLU A 241 -4.95 -8.67 26.81
C GLU A 241 -4.37 -9.62 25.77
N ILE A 242 -3.36 -10.39 26.15
CA ILE A 242 -2.64 -11.28 25.24
C ILE A 242 -2.67 -12.71 25.78
N SER A 243 -3.26 -13.59 24.99
CA SER A 243 -3.22 -15.05 25.10
C SER A 243 -2.97 -15.63 23.71
N ALA A 244 -1.69 -15.67 23.33
CA ALA A 244 -1.22 -16.04 22.00
C ALA A 244 -0.01 -16.99 22.13
N PRO A 245 -0.18 -18.30 21.91
CA PRO A 245 0.84 -19.32 22.19
C PRO A 245 2.11 -19.18 21.36
N ASN A 246 1.99 -18.59 20.17
CA ASN A 246 3.06 -18.48 19.19
C ASN A 246 3.70 -17.09 19.12
N LEU A 247 3.27 -16.15 19.96
CA LEU A 247 3.74 -14.78 19.92
C LEU A 247 5.20 -14.70 20.36
N VAL A 248 6.04 -14.09 19.53
CA VAL A 248 7.50 -13.92 19.70
C VAL A 248 7.82 -12.47 20.05
N SER A 249 7.19 -11.50 19.35
CA SER A 249 7.38 -10.08 19.63
C SER A 249 6.05 -9.35 19.80
N PHE A 250 6.04 -8.44 20.78
CA PHE A 250 4.96 -7.49 20.99
C PHE A 250 5.54 -6.09 21.19
N GLU A 251 5.13 -5.17 20.32
CA GLU A 251 5.51 -3.76 20.40
C GLU A 251 4.27 -2.88 20.59
N TYR A 252 4.31 -2.00 21.59
CA TYR A 252 3.26 -1.03 21.86
C TYR A 252 3.79 0.39 22.07
N HIS A 253 3.76 1.17 21.00
CA HIS A 253 4.24 2.56 21.00
C HIS A 253 3.12 3.55 21.35
N LYS A 254 3.17 4.12 22.55
CA LYS A 254 2.21 5.15 23.04
C LYS A 254 2.86 6.24 23.88
N LEU A 255 2.09 7.30 24.13
CA LEU A 255 2.41 8.35 25.10
C LEU A 255 1.85 8.05 26.52
N ARG A 256 0.78 7.24 26.60
CA ARG A 256 0.09 6.65 27.78
C ARG A 256 0.98 5.71 28.62
N LYS A 257 0.65 5.40 29.88
CA LYS A 257 0.79 4.02 30.41
C LYS A 257 -0.61 3.41 30.41
N VAL A 258 -0.72 2.16 30.02
CA VAL A 258 -1.99 1.44 29.82
C VAL A 258 -1.76 0.06 30.41
N PRO A 259 -2.67 -0.46 31.25
CA PRO A 259 -2.56 -1.81 31.77
C PRO A 259 -2.57 -2.80 30.61
N PHE A 260 -1.62 -3.74 30.63
CA PHE A 260 -1.65 -4.89 29.74
C PHE A 260 -1.42 -6.17 30.53
N HIS A 261 -2.17 -7.21 30.17
CA HIS A 261 -2.16 -8.51 30.82
C HIS A 261 -1.76 -9.57 29.79
N ILE A 262 -0.64 -10.24 30.03
CA ILE A 262 -0.20 -11.38 29.23
C ILE A 262 -0.59 -12.63 29.99
N TRP A 263 -1.70 -13.25 29.59
CA TRP A 263 -2.22 -14.47 30.22
C TRP A 263 -1.43 -15.71 29.80
N TYR A 264 -1.06 -15.79 28.51
CA TYR A 264 -0.31 -16.92 27.97
C TYR A 264 0.43 -16.55 26.68
N ALA A 265 1.75 -16.42 26.75
CA ALA A 265 2.63 -16.20 25.60
C ALA A 265 4.03 -16.78 25.87
N PRO A 266 4.18 -18.12 25.89
CA PRO A 266 5.42 -18.78 26.35
C PRO A 266 6.63 -18.55 25.43
N LYS A 267 6.43 -18.08 24.20
CA LYS A 267 7.49 -17.80 23.22
C LYS A 267 7.88 -16.32 23.14
N LEU A 268 7.27 -15.46 23.96
CA LEU A 268 7.49 -14.02 23.89
C LEU A 268 8.91 -13.69 24.38
N THR A 269 9.72 -13.11 23.49
CA THR A 269 11.11 -12.73 23.77
C THR A 269 11.33 -11.22 23.68
N GLU A 270 10.52 -10.52 22.90
CA GLU A 270 10.63 -9.07 22.66
C GLU A 270 9.34 -8.38 23.12
N LEU A 271 9.48 -7.44 24.06
CA LEU A 271 8.39 -6.67 24.65
C LEU A 271 8.82 -5.21 24.79
N ASP A 272 8.35 -4.36 23.89
CA ASP A 272 8.68 -2.92 23.83
C ASP A 272 7.44 -2.02 23.95
#